data_AF-A0A165NS33-F1
#
_entry.id   AF-A0A165NS33-F1
#
_cell.length_a   1.000
_cell.length_b   1.000
_cell.length_c   1.000
_cell.angle_alpha   90.00
_cell.angle_beta   90.00
_cell.angle_gamma   90.00
#
_symmetry.space_group_name_H-M   'P 1'
#
loop_
_entity.id
_entity.type
_entity.pdbx_description
1 polymer ?
#
loop_
_entity_poly.entity_id
_entity_poly.type
_entity_poly.pdbx_seq_one_letter_code
_entity_poly.pdbx_strand_id
1 'polypeptide(L)'
;MVRTLYPVSLRRALIRRAASGGVHGFKSTLFRPGYAPLLRVFVPSPDGAWLSDDSVLACEGELKRSGVAQHLRPGDVVWDCALPGEGNVGRLVWDGSYLLDLDYTYSPGGDIPSYIHSLSVAPAYFHKVIRTGPNPIVHADLSPWAAEILAQAQLMQDRHASDIPQGAVGRWVHRSRCRVRGREPIVGVQGMTVDAGWTGTLIIETEGTNEGMAELRERLGAPPPGSKRRSSTVGPPKERARTWRLLRDRSRPGEIWLKAVTDKDRLQ
;
A
#
# COMPACT_ATOMS: atom_id res chain seq x y z
N MET A 1 20.07 -17.37 3.99
CA MET A 1 19.63 -16.35 3.01
C MET A 1 19.19 -17.07 1.74
N VAL A 2 17.98 -17.64 1.76
CA VAL A 2 17.38 -18.33 0.60
C VAL A 2 16.12 -17.55 0.28
N ARG A 3 16.15 -16.80 -0.83
CA ARG A 3 14.98 -16.13 -1.40
C ARG A 3 14.16 -17.18 -2.13
N THR A 4 13.07 -17.63 -1.52
CA THR A 4 12.07 -18.43 -2.24
C THR A 4 11.15 -17.47 -2.98
N LEU A 5 11.45 -17.26 -4.27
CA LEU A 5 10.58 -16.53 -5.19
C LEU A 5 9.37 -17.42 -5.50
N TYR A 6 8.24 -17.17 -4.85
CA TYR A 6 6.97 -17.74 -5.28
C TYR A 6 6.52 -17.06 -6.58
N PRO A 7 6.16 -17.80 -7.64
CA PRO A 7 5.63 -17.22 -8.86
C PRO A 7 4.24 -16.64 -8.59
N VAL A 8 4.15 -15.30 -8.67
CA VAL A 8 2.89 -14.52 -8.60
C VAL A 8 1.98 -14.96 -9.75
N SER A 9 1.11 -15.92 -9.45
CA SER A 9 0.15 -16.47 -10.40
C SER A 9 -1.14 -15.67 -10.32
N LEU A 10 -1.37 -14.88 -11.37
CA LEU A 10 -2.60 -14.14 -11.65
C LEU A 10 -3.82 -15.07 -11.59
N ARG A 11 -4.70 -14.92 -10.58
CA ARG A 11 -6.08 -15.43 -10.63
C ARG A 11 -7.09 -14.49 -9.96
N ARG A 12 -8.30 -14.59 -10.50
CA ARG A 12 -9.39 -13.62 -10.55
C ARG A 12 -10.23 -13.55 -9.28
N ALA A 13 -10.69 -12.32 -9.03
CA ALA A 13 -11.95 -11.88 -8.44
C ALA A 13 -12.98 -12.95 -8.03
N LEU A 14 -13.36 -12.88 -6.75
CA LEU A 14 -14.74 -13.08 -6.30
C LEU A 14 -14.97 -12.23 -5.04
N ILE A 15 -15.31 -10.95 -5.23
CA ILE A 15 -16.02 -10.18 -4.21
C ILE A 15 -17.45 -10.01 -4.72
N ARG A 16 -18.30 -11.00 -4.41
CA ARG A 16 -19.74 -10.79 -4.44
C ARG A 16 -20.08 -9.86 -3.28
N ARG A 17 -20.35 -8.60 -3.59
CA ARG A 17 -20.99 -7.69 -2.65
C ARG A 17 -22.46 -8.09 -2.55
N ALA A 18 -22.88 -8.62 -1.40
CA ALA A 18 -24.29 -8.81 -1.12
C ALA A 18 -25.01 -7.44 -1.19
N ALA A 19 -26.14 -7.43 -1.91
CA ALA A 19 -27.00 -6.28 -2.06
C ALA A 19 -27.62 -5.87 -0.71
N SER A 20 -27.98 -4.59 -0.64
CA SER A 20 -28.66 -3.91 0.45
C SER A 20 -29.94 -4.62 0.91
N GLY A 21 -29.91 -5.19 2.11
CA GLY A 21 -31.08 -5.53 2.91
C GLY A 21 -30.94 -4.87 4.28
N GLY A 22 -31.93 -4.08 4.68
CA GLY A 22 -31.97 -3.43 5.99
C GLY A 22 -31.96 -4.48 7.11
N VAL A 23 -30.89 -4.52 7.89
CA VAL A 23 -30.78 -5.31 9.11
C VAL A 23 -30.20 -4.38 10.14
N HIS A 24 -30.84 -4.26 11.31
CA HIS A 24 -30.31 -3.51 12.44
C HIS A 24 -28.88 -3.97 12.71
N GLY A 25 -27.93 -3.15 12.26
CA GLY A 25 -26.53 -3.54 12.16
C GLY A 25 -25.99 -3.89 13.53
N PHE A 26 -25.35 -5.05 13.64
CA PHE A 26 -24.53 -5.41 14.79
C PHE A 26 -23.58 -4.24 15.12
N LYS A 27 -23.80 -3.59 16.26
CA LYS A 27 -22.97 -2.50 16.77
C LYS A 27 -22.16 -3.02 17.94
N SER A 28 -20.98 -3.57 17.66
CA SER A 28 -19.99 -3.85 18.70
C SER A 28 -19.10 -2.63 18.88
N THR A 29 -18.85 -2.23 20.13
CA THR A 29 -17.86 -1.18 20.45
C THR A 29 -16.43 -1.61 20.14
N LEU A 30 -16.20 -2.92 20.01
CA LEU A 30 -14.92 -3.53 19.67
C LEU A 30 -14.66 -3.60 18.16
N PHE A 31 -15.73 -3.54 17.34
CA PHE A 31 -15.63 -3.57 15.89
C PHE A 31 -16.01 -2.20 15.30
N ARG A 32 -15.03 -1.47 14.78
CA ARG A 32 -15.27 -0.22 14.04
C ARG A 32 -15.17 -0.50 12.55
N PRO A 33 -16.26 -0.34 11.77
CA PRO A 33 -16.20 -0.39 10.32
C PRO A 33 -15.15 0.60 9.78
N GLY A 34 -14.43 0.21 8.74
CA GLY A 34 -13.43 1.09 8.09
C GLY A 34 -11.99 0.90 8.54
N TYR A 35 -11.70 -0.09 9.40
CA TYR A 35 -10.34 -0.54 9.72
C TYR A 35 -10.19 -2.03 9.44
N ALA A 36 -8.95 -2.45 9.20
CA ALA A 36 -8.63 -3.88 9.10
C ALA A 36 -9.02 -4.59 10.41
N PRO A 37 -9.61 -5.79 10.34
CA PRO A 37 -9.72 -6.64 11.52
C PRO A 37 -8.33 -7.20 11.89
N LEU A 38 -8.16 -7.50 13.18
CA LEU A 38 -7.00 -8.21 13.71
C LEU A 38 -7.49 -9.50 14.36
N LEU A 39 -7.24 -10.62 13.70
CA LEU A 39 -7.47 -11.94 14.26
C LEU A 39 -6.22 -12.42 14.97
N ARG A 40 -6.41 -13.13 16.08
CA ARG A 40 -5.32 -13.67 16.89
C ARG A 40 -5.37 -15.19 16.83
N VAL A 41 -4.25 -15.78 16.49
CA VAL A 41 -4.02 -17.22 16.60
C VAL A 41 -2.88 -17.45 17.59
N PHE A 42 -2.73 -18.69 18.04
CA PHE A 42 -1.62 -19.07 18.89
C PHE A 42 -1.06 -20.38 18.37
N VAL A 43 0.10 -20.30 17.71
CA VAL A 43 0.83 -21.46 17.20
C VAL A 43 2.23 -21.41 17.80
N PRO A 44 2.58 -22.35 18.70
CA PRO A 44 3.93 -22.38 19.25
C PRO A 44 4.98 -22.46 18.13
N SER A 45 5.89 -21.50 18.08
CA SER A 45 7.00 -21.50 17.12
C SER A 45 8.30 -21.85 17.85
N PRO A 46 8.77 -23.11 17.78
CA PRO A 46 9.99 -23.55 18.45
C PRO A 46 11.26 -22.95 17.83
N ASP A 47 11.17 -22.47 16.58
CA ASP A 47 12.30 -22.02 15.77
C ASP A 47 12.71 -20.55 16.03
N GLY A 48 12.01 -19.84 16.92
CA GLY A 48 12.43 -18.53 17.43
C GLY A 48 11.46 -17.39 17.13
N ALA A 49 12.01 -16.19 16.90
CA ALA A 49 11.26 -14.94 16.87
C ALA A 49 10.56 -14.63 15.52
N TRP A 50 10.72 -15.48 14.50
CA TRP A 50 10.08 -15.34 13.19
C TRP A 50 9.33 -16.60 12.83
N LEU A 51 8.22 -16.48 12.10
CA LEU A 51 7.43 -17.63 11.69
C LEU A 51 8.15 -18.41 10.58
N SER A 52 8.41 -19.69 10.83
CA SER A 52 8.79 -20.64 9.78
C SER A 52 7.59 -20.92 8.87
N ASP A 53 7.84 -21.43 7.65
CA ASP A 53 6.78 -21.81 6.71
C ASP A 53 5.78 -22.80 7.36
N ASP A 54 6.28 -23.75 8.16
CA ASP A 54 5.45 -24.70 8.91
C ASP A 54 4.58 -24.00 9.96
N SER A 55 5.10 -22.97 10.64
CA SER A 55 4.34 -22.18 11.61
C SER A 55 3.22 -21.38 10.92
N VAL A 56 3.48 -20.83 9.72
CA VAL A 56 2.47 -20.14 8.91
C VAL A 56 1.36 -21.10 8.47
N LEU A 57 1.73 -22.29 7.98
CA LEU A 57 0.75 -23.32 7.60
C LEU A 57 -0.09 -23.81 8.78
N ALA A 58 0.53 -23.94 9.97
CA ALA A 58 -0.19 -24.26 11.19
C ALA A 58 -1.18 -23.15 11.59
N CYS A 59 -0.81 -21.87 11.44
CA CYS A 59 -1.71 -20.73 11.64
C CYS A 59 -2.92 -20.80 10.69
N GLU A 60 -2.69 -21.07 9.40
CA GLU A 60 -3.79 -21.29 8.45
C GLU A 60 -4.67 -22.48 8.86
N GLY A 61 -4.06 -23.54 9.37
CA GLY A 61 -4.76 -24.70 9.90
C GLY A 61 -5.72 -24.33 11.04
N GLU A 62 -5.30 -23.48 11.97
CA GLU A 62 -6.15 -22.97 13.05
C GLU A 62 -7.33 -22.12 12.51
N LEU A 63 -7.07 -21.24 11.53
CA LEU A 63 -8.13 -20.45 10.89
C LEU A 63 -9.16 -21.33 10.16
N LYS A 64 -8.70 -22.42 9.53
CA LYS A 64 -9.56 -23.39 8.85
C LYS A 64 -10.35 -24.23 9.86
N ARG A 65 -9.70 -24.77 10.90
CA ARG A 65 -10.34 -25.56 11.97
C ARG A 65 -11.42 -24.78 12.73
N SER A 66 -11.17 -23.50 13.00
CA SER A 66 -12.12 -22.60 13.66
C SER A 66 -13.28 -22.16 12.75
N GLY A 67 -13.23 -22.47 11.46
CA GLY A 67 -14.25 -22.06 10.48
C GLY A 67 -14.22 -20.57 10.13
N VAL A 68 -13.22 -19.82 10.59
CA VAL A 68 -13.12 -18.37 10.36
C VAL A 68 -12.52 -18.04 9.00
N ALA A 69 -11.69 -18.92 8.43
CA ALA A 69 -11.02 -18.70 7.14
C ALA A 69 -11.97 -18.28 6.00
N GLN A 70 -13.19 -18.85 5.95
CA GLN A 70 -14.19 -18.53 4.93
C GLN A 70 -14.80 -17.12 5.06
N HIS A 71 -14.58 -16.44 6.19
CA HIS A 71 -15.07 -15.09 6.46
C HIS A 71 -13.99 -14.02 6.26
N LEU A 72 -12.74 -14.43 6.09
CA LEU A 72 -11.63 -13.53 5.83
C LEU A 72 -11.75 -12.90 4.46
N ARG A 73 -11.38 -11.62 4.39
CA ARG A 73 -11.28 -10.85 3.15
C ARG A 73 -9.81 -10.57 2.86
N PRO A 74 -9.44 -10.43 1.57
CA PRO A 74 -8.11 -9.95 1.22
C PRO A 74 -7.78 -8.66 1.98
N GLY A 75 -6.63 -8.62 2.66
CA GLY A 75 -6.20 -7.53 3.51
C GLY A 75 -6.58 -7.66 4.99
N ASP A 76 -7.31 -8.69 5.41
CA ASP A 76 -7.50 -8.96 6.84
C ASP A 76 -6.17 -9.39 7.47
N VAL A 77 -5.93 -8.96 8.71
CA VAL A 77 -4.65 -9.22 9.40
C VAL A 77 -4.83 -10.30 10.45
N VAL A 78 -3.90 -11.24 10.45
CA VAL A 78 -3.79 -12.31 11.44
C VAL A 78 -2.49 -12.11 12.21
N TRP A 79 -2.52 -12.32 13.52
CA TRP A 79 -1.34 -12.24 14.36
C TRP A 79 -1.19 -13.51 15.18
N ASP A 80 -0.08 -14.20 14.99
CA ASP A 80 0.33 -15.26 15.89
C ASP A 80 0.86 -14.67 17.20
N CYS A 81 0.06 -14.82 18.25
CA CYS A 81 0.34 -14.30 19.57
C CYS A 81 1.29 -15.20 20.39
N ALA A 82 1.75 -16.32 19.83
CA ALA A 82 2.84 -17.08 20.41
C ALA A 82 4.19 -16.34 20.29
N LEU A 83 4.31 -15.42 19.33
CA LEU A 83 5.48 -14.59 19.14
C LEU A 83 5.42 -13.28 19.95
N PRO A 84 6.58 -12.68 20.28
CA PRO A 84 6.63 -11.40 20.98
C PRO A 84 5.84 -10.31 20.25
N GLY A 85 5.08 -9.50 20.99
CA GLY A 85 4.31 -8.39 20.44
C GLY A 85 5.13 -7.16 20.07
N GLU A 86 6.43 -7.30 19.81
CA GLU A 86 7.31 -6.21 19.38
C GLU A 86 7.11 -5.90 17.89
N GLY A 87 6.96 -4.61 17.54
CA GLY A 87 6.73 -4.20 16.16
C GLY A 87 5.55 -4.94 15.50
N ASN A 88 5.80 -5.51 14.32
CA ASN A 88 4.85 -6.32 13.55
C ASN A 88 5.20 -7.81 13.51
N VAL A 89 6.06 -8.29 14.43
CA VAL A 89 6.43 -9.71 14.48
C VAL A 89 5.18 -10.59 14.60
N GLY A 90 5.14 -11.66 13.79
CA GLY A 90 4.03 -12.61 13.73
C GLY A 90 2.75 -12.08 13.06
N ARG A 91 2.73 -10.85 12.53
CA ARG A 91 1.59 -10.33 11.78
C ARG A 91 1.69 -10.71 10.32
N LEU A 92 0.63 -11.34 9.84
CA LEU A 92 0.45 -11.83 8.49
C LEU A 92 -0.81 -11.19 7.88
N VAL A 93 -0.82 -11.06 6.57
CA VAL A 93 -1.93 -10.51 5.80
C VAL A 93 -2.55 -11.60 4.95
N TRP A 94 -3.87 -11.72 5.00
CA TRP A 94 -4.61 -12.68 4.19
C TRP A 94 -4.75 -12.17 2.75
N ASP A 95 -4.33 -12.95 1.76
CA ASP A 95 -4.45 -12.58 0.34
C ASP A 95 -5.79 -13.02 -0.30
N GLY A 96 -6.57 -13.82 0.43
CA GLY A 96 -7.78 -14.50 -0.05
C GLY A 96 -7.68 -16.02 -0.04
N SER A 97 -6.47 -16.57 -0.01
CA SER A 97 -6.17 -18.01 -0.01
C SER A 97 -5.12 -18.41 1.01
N TYR A 98 -4.12 -17.55 1.24
CA TYR A 98 -2.94 -17.81 2.05
C TYR A 98 -2.63 -16.63 2.98
N LEU A 99 -1.90 -16.93 4.05
CA LEU A 99 -1.27 -15.94 4.90
C LEU A 99 0.09 -15.55 4.32
N LEU A 100 0.33 -14.25 4.18
CA LEU A 100 1.57 -13.70 3.63
C LEU A 100 2.21 -12.73 4.62
N ASP A 101 3.53 -12.66 4.59
CA ASP A 101 4.29 -11.67 5.34
C ASP A 101 3.99 -10.23 4.87
N LEU A 102 4.34 -9.28 5.74
CA LEU A 102 4.44 -7.88 5.35
C LEU A 102 5.61 -7.65 4.38
N ASP A 103 5.60 -6.53 3.67
CA ASP A 103 6.70 -6.13 2.80
C ASP A 103 7.76 -5.33 3.57
N TYR A 104 8.96 -5.88 3.69
CA TYR A 104 10.08 -5.27 4.39
C TYR A 104 11.05 -4.52 3.45
N THR A 105 10.68 -4.31 2.18
CA THR A 105 11.58 -3.70 1.17
C THR A 105 12.03 -2.29 1.53
N TYR A 106 11.16 -1.48 2.14
CA TYR A 106 11.40 -0.06 2.42
C TYR A 106 11.23 0.34 3.88
N SER A 107 10.81 -0.60 4.75
CA SER A 107 10.53 -0.34 6.15
C SER A 107 10.91 -1.55 7.00
N PRO A 108 11.76 -1.37 8.03
CA PRO A 108 12.15 -2.48 8.90
C PRO A 108 10.96 -2.98 9.73
N GLY A 109 9.93 -2.14 9.90
CA GLY A 109 8.68 -2.54 10.53
C GLY A 109 7.76 -3.35 9.62
N GLY A 110 8.02 -3.40 8.32
CA GLY A 110 7.12 -3.98 7.32
C GLY A 110 5.96 -3.05 6.96
N ASP A 111 5.59 -3.05 5.69
CA ASP A 111 4.45 -2.35 5.12
C ASP A 111 3.46 -3.33 4.49
N ILE A 112 2.31 -2.82 4.04
CA ILE A 112 1.32 -3.63 3.35
C ILE A 112 1.86 -4.08 1.98
N PRO A 113 1.79 -5.38 1.64
CA PRO A 113 2.29 -5.87 0.36
C PRO A 113 1.57 -5.33 -0.88
N SER A 114 2.25 -5.41 -2.02
CA SER A 114 1.82 -4.82 -3.30
C SER A 114 0.60 -5.43 -3.97
N TYR A 115 0.18 -6.63 -3.56
CA TYR A 115 -1.05 -7.25 -4.05
C TYR A 115 -2.32 -6.57 -3.50
N ILE A 116 -2.21 -5.80 -2.40
CA ILE A 116 -3.30 -4.96 -1.90
C ILE A 116 -3.19 -3.59 -2.55
N HIS A 117 -4.12 -3.30 -3.45
CA HIS A 117 -4.21 -2.00 -4.08
C HIS A 117 -4.66 -0.95 -3.06
N SER A 118 -3.78 -0.07 -2.59
CA SER A 118 -4.06 0.83 -1.46
C SER A 118 -5.22 1.80 -1.71
N LEU A 119 -5.54 2.15 -2.96
CA LEU A 119 -6.75 2.94 -3.25
C LEU A 119 -8.07 2.22 -2.92
N SER A 120 -8.08 0.89 -2.75
CA SER A 120 -9.33 0.12 -2.50
C SER A 120 -9.78 0.14 -1.04
N VAL A 121 -8.95 0.67 -0.14
CA VAL A 121 -9.22 0.83 1.29
C VAL A 121 -8.85 2.24 1.74
N ALA A 122 -9.41 2.74 2.83
CA ALA A 122 -9.06 4.08 3.33
C ALA A 122 -7.55 4.21 3.64
N PRO A 123 -6.92 5.38 3.48
CA PRO A 123 -5.50 5.59 3.78
C PRO A 123 -5.10 5.19 5.23
N ALA A 124 -6.05 5.27 6.16
CA ALA A 124 -5.85 4.92 7.58
C ALA A 124 -6.29 3.49 7.94
N TYR A 125 -6.70 2.67 6.96
CA TYR A 125 -7.33 1.35 7.18
C TYR A 125 -6.51 0.44 8.10
N PHE A 126 -5.17 0.49 7.98
CA PHE A 126 -4.25 -0.36 8.74
C PHE A 126 -3.63 0.29 9.98
N HIS A 127 -3.88 1.58 10.25
CA HIS A 127 -3.12 2.40 11.22
C HIS A 127 -3.10 1.84 12.66
N LYS A 128 -4.09 1.02 13.05
CA LYS A 128 -4.16 0.43 14.40
C LYS A 128 -3.72 -1.02 14.48
N VAL A 129 -3.49 -1.64 13.33
CA VAL A 129 -3.33 -3.09 13.21
C VAL A 129 -1.91 -3.42 12.79
N ILE A 130 -1.44 -2.76 11.74
CA ILE A 130 -0.04 -2.79 11.31
C ILE A 130 0.65 -1.53 11.83
N ARG A 131 1.70 -1.73 12.61
CA ARG A 131 2.53 -0.66 13.16
C ARG A 131 3.49 -0.16 12.09
N THR A 132 2.99 0.69 11.20
CA THR A 132 3.83 1.30 10.16
C THR A 132 4.61 2.49 10.73
N GLY A 133 5.72 2.84 10.08
CA GLY A 133 6.42 4.10 10.35
C GLY A 133 5.56 5.35 10.10
N PRO A 134 6.12 6.55 10.33
CA PRO A 134 5.39 7.81 10.15
C PRO A 134 4.91 8.00 8.71
N ASN A 135 5.66 7.50 7.73
CA ASN A 135 5.35 7.64 6.31
C ASN A 135 5.34 6.25 5.64
N PRO A 136 4.22 5.51 5.70
CA PRO A 136 4.13 4.14 5.21
C PRO A 136 4.19 4.06 3.68
N ILE A 137 4.52 2.87 3.17
CA ILE A 137 4.40 2.56 1.75
C ILE A 137 2.94 2.27 1.39
N VAL A 138 2.53 2.75 0.22
CA VAL A 138 1.23 2.47 -0.41
C VAL A 138 1.45 2.04 -1.85
N HIS A 139 0.62 1.11 -2.33
CA HIS A 139 0.64 0.58 -3.68
C HIS A 139 -0.59 1.09 -4.46
N ALA A 140 -0.41 2.18 -5.19
CA ALA A 140 -1.47 2.87 -5.92
C ALA A 140 -1.10 3.09 -7.39
N ASP A 141 -1.95 2.61 -8.29
CA ASP A 141 -1.85 2.92 -9.72
C ASP A 141 -2.45 4.31 -10.01
N LEU A 142 -1.59 5.27 -10.33
CA LEU A 142 -1.99 6.66 -10.61
C LEU A 142 -2.14 6.96 -12.11
N SER A 143 -1.93 5.97 -12.99
CA SER A 143 -2.08 6.13 -14.43
C SER A 143 -3.45 6.67 -14.90
N PRO A 144 -4.59 6.44 -14.19
CA PRO A 144 -5.87 7.03 -14.59
C PRO A 144 -5.88 8.56 -14.56
N TRP A 145 -5.04 9.19 -13.74
CA TRP A 145 -4.92 10.65 -13.61
C TRP A 145 -3.66 11.20 -14.30
N ALA A 146 -2.99 10.40 -15.13
CA ALA A 146 -1.72 10.77 -15.77
C ALA A 146 -1.77 12.13 -16.48
N ALA A 147 -2.83 12.38 -17.24
CA ALA A 147 -2.99 13.64 -17.97
C ALA A 147 -3.09 14.86 -17.03
N GLU A 148 -3.84 14.75 -15.94
CA GLU A 148 -3.97 15.82 -14.94
C GLU A 148 -2.66 16.03 -14.18
N ILE A 149 -2.02 14.94 -13.73
CA ILE A 149 -0.75 14.98 -13.00
C ILE A 149 0.35 15.59 -13.88
N LEU A 150 0.46 15.21 -15.14
CA LEU A 150 1.53 15.75 -16.00
C LEU A 150 1.28 17.21 -16.40
N ALA A 151 0.01 17.61 -16.58
CA ALA A 151 -0.33 19.00 -16.91
C ALA A 151 -0.07 19.97 -15.76
N GLN A 152 -0.11 19.49 -14.51
CA GLN A 152 0.06 20.32 -13.31
C GLN A 152 1.44 20.18 -12.66
N ALA A 153 2.37 19.41 -13.26
CA ALA A 153 3.70 19.22 -12.72
C ALA A 153 4.52 20.53 -12.78
N GLN A 154 5.05 20.95 -11.64
CA GLN A 154 5.87 22.14 -11.49
C GLN A 154 7.15 21.83 -10.70
N LEU A 155 8.28 22.38 -11.15
CA LEU A 155 9.53 22.33 -10.41
C LEU A 155 9.47 23.37 -9.27
N MET A 156 9.56 22.89 -8.04
CA MET A 156 9.47 23.72 -6.83
C MET A 156 10.72 23.55 -5.97
N GLN A 157 11.17 24.66 -5.37
CA GLN A 157 12.17 24.60 -4.31
C GLN A 157 11.46 24.34 -2.98
N ASP A 158 11.70 23.17 -2.40
CA ASP A 158 11.18 22.77 -1.11
C ASP A 158 12.19 23.13 -0.01
N ARG A 159 11.84 24.15 0.78
CA ARG A 159 12.64 24.65 1.90
C ARG A 159 12.15 23.97 3.17
N HIS A 160 12.66 22.78 3.47
CA HIS A 160 12.51 22.24 4.81
C HIS A 160 13.46 22.97 5.77
N ALA A 161 12.95 23.42 6.91
CA ALA A 161 13.80 23.76 8.04
C ALA A 161 14.48 22.45 8.49
N SER A 162 15.73 22.25 8.06
CA SER A 162 16.55 21.18 8.58
C SER A 162 17.14 21.63 9.92
N ASP A 163 17.02 20.82 10.97
CA ASP A 163 17.65 21.01 12.30
C ASP A 163 19.19 20.90 12.27
N ILE A 164 19.82 21.21 11.13
CA ILE A 164 21.27 21.21 10.99
C ILE A 164 21.76 22.65 11.25
N PRO A 165 22.77 22.87 12.11
CA PRO A 165 23.30 24.21 12.42
C PRO A 165 23.80 25.03 11.21
N GLN A 166 23.94 24.39 10.03
CA GLN A 166 24.50 24.99 8.82
C GLN A 166 23.44 25.49 7.81
N GLY A 167 22.17 25.57 8.20
CA GLY A 167 21.10 26.20 7.42
C GLY A 167 20.25 25.23 6.60
N ALA A 168 19.06 25.70 6.23
CA ALA A 168 18.09 24.93 5.44
C ALA A 168 18.63 24.66 4.02
N VAL A 169 19.05 23.42 3.74
CA VAL A 169 19.38 23.00 2.38
C VAL A 169 18.08 22.76 1.62
N GLY A 170 17.73 23.69 0.72
CA GLY A 170 16.56 23.54 -0.14
C GLY A 170 16.75 22.39 -1.12
N ARG A 171 15.75 21.50 -1.24
CA ARG A 171 15.72 20.44 -2.25
C ARG A 171 14.79 20.86 -3.40
N TRP A 172 15.14 20.51 -4.62
CA TRP A 172 14.24 20.69 -5.75
C TRP A 172 13.35 19.45 -5.89
N VAL A 173 12.05 19.65 -6.07
CA VAL A 173 11.05 18.60 -6.27
C VAL A 173 10.14 18.95 -7.43
N HIS A 174 9.72 17.94 -8.19
CA HIS A 174 8.55 18.12 -9.05
C HIS A 174 7.31 17.83 -8.23
N ARG A 175 6.43 18.81 -8.14
CA ARG A 175 5.15 18.71 -7.45
C ARG A 175 4.01 18.78 -8.45
N SER A 176 3.06 17.89 -8.30
CA SER A 176 1.82 17.93 -9.07
C SER A 176 0.63 17.55 -8.18
N ARG A 177 -0.58 17.61 -8.74
CA ARG A 177 -1.79 17.20 -8.08
C ARG A 177 -2.82 16.64 -9.06
N CYS A 178 -3.72 15.81 -8.54
CA CYS A 178 -4.91 15.37 -9.24
C CYS A 178 -6.10 15.21 -8.31
N ARG A 179 -7.32 15.19 -8.87
CA ARG A 179 -8.54 14.93 -8.09
C ARG A 179 -8.96 13.48 -8.18
N VAL A 180 -9.21 12.88 -7.03
CA VAL A 180 -9.69 11.51 -6.88
C VAL A 180 -11.09 11.52 -6.31
N ARG A 181 -11.97 10.68 -6.85
CA ARG A 181 -13.36 10.52 -6.43
C ARG A 181 -13.56 9.11 -5.87
N GLY A 182 -13.99 9.04 -4.62
CA GLY A 182 -14.41 7.78 -4.04
C GLY A 182 -15.47 7.09 -4.89
N ARG A 183 -15.41 5.75 -4.91
CA ARG A 183 -16.27 4.83 -5.66
C ARG A 183 -16.03 4.80 -7.18
N GLU A 184 -15.07 5.55 -7.71
CA GLU A 184 -14.66 5.36 -9.10
C GLU A 184 -13.93 4.01 -9.27
N PRO A 185 -14.10 3.31 -10.41
CA PRO A 185 -13.42 2.04 -10.64
C PRO A 185 -11.89 2.18 -10.65
N ILE A 186 -11.20 1.23 -10.01
CA ILE A 186 -9.73 1.15 -10.10
C ILE A 186 -9.38 0.48 -11.44
N VAL A 187 -8.71 1.23 -12.31
CA VAL A 187 -8.34 0.74 -13.65
C VAL A 187 -7.43 -0.49 -13.54
N GLY A 188 -7.72 -1.52 -14.33
CA GLY A 188 -6.94 -2.76 -14.36
C GLY A 188 -7.23 -3.74 -13.21
N VAL A 189 -8.16 -3.42 -12.30
CA VAL A 189 -8.55 -4.30 -11.19
C VAL A 189 -10.07 -4.49 -11.16
N GLN A 190 -10.54 -5.65 -11.63
CA GLN A 190 -11.98 -5.92 -11.76
C GLN A 190 -12.71 -5.90 -10.42
N GLY A 191 -13.83 -5.17 -10.37
CA GLY A 191 -14.72 -5.15 -9.21
C GLY A 191 -14.23 -4.33 -8.02
N MET A 192 -13.07 -3.66 -8.13
CA MET A 192 -12.58 -2.76 -7.09
C MET A 192 -12.83 -1.31 -7.46
N THR A 193 -13.18 -0.51 -6.45
CA THR A 193 -13.36 0.93 -6.58
C THR A 193 -12.49 1.64 -5.57
N VAL A 194 -12.15 2.89 -5.86
CA VAL A 194 -11.44 3.76 -4.93
C VAL A 194 -12.28 3.93 -3.66
N ASP A 195 -11.68 3.75 -2.49
CA ASP A 195 -12.35 3.95 -1.21
C ASP A 195 -12.69 5.44 -1.02
N ALA A 196 -13.81 5.71 -0.34
CA ALA A 196 -14.27 7.07 -0.11
C ALA A 196 -13.25 7.93 0.67
N GLY A 197 -12.38 7.32 1.49
CA GLY A 197 -11.31 7.98 2.23
C GLY A 197 -10.21 8.60 1.36
N TRP A 198 -10.13 8.24 0.07
CA TRP A 198 -9.22 8.87 -0.90
C TRP A 198 -9.83 10.06 -1.62
N THR A 199 -11.12 10.36 -1.41
CA THR A 199 -11.80 11.47 -2.08
C THR A 199 -11.14 12.79 -1.72
N GLY A 200 -10.75 13.55 -2.74
CA GLY A 200 -10.08 14.84 -2.56
C GLY A 200 -8.97 15.06 -3.58
N THR A 201 -7.90 15.68 -3.12
CA THR A 201 -6.72 15.99 -3.93
C THR A 201 -5.57 15.10 -3.52
N LEU A 202 -4.95 14.42 -4.48
CA LEU A 202 -3.63 13.82 -4.27
C LEU A 202 -2.58 14.85 -4.66
N ILE A 203 -1.58 15.02 -3.83
CA ILE A 203 -0.36 15.79 -4.14
C ILE A 203 0.76 14.78 -4.37
N ILE A 204 1.40 14.85 -5.54
CA ILE A 204 2.44 13.91 -5.96
C ILE A 204 3.77 14.65 -5.98
N GLU A 205 4.78 14.10 -5.32
CA GLU A 205 6.15 14.60 -5.34
C GLU A 205 7.14 13.58 -5.90
N THR A 206 8.02 14.04 -6.79
CA THR A 206 9.19 13.29 -7.26
C THR A 206 10.46 14.16 -7.17
N GLU A 207 11.63 13.55 -7.34
CA GLU A 207 12.92 14.26 -7.36
C GLU A 207 12.94 15.35 -8.43
N GLY A 208 13.41 16.57 -8.11
CA GLY A 208 13.37 17.74 -8.99
C GLY A 208 14.32 17.72 -10.20
N THR A 209 14.83 16.55 -10.59
CA THR A 209 15.73 16.36 -11.72
C THR A 209 14.95 16.03 -13.00
N ASN A 210 15.62 15.98 -14.14
CA ASN A 210 15.00 15.52 -15.39
C ASN A 210 14.66 14.03 -15.31
N GLU A 211 15.50 13.25 -14.62
CA GLU A 211 15.31 11.84 -14.33
C GLU A 211 14.06 11.61 -13.46
N GLY A 212 13.83 12.47 -12.46
CA GLY A 212 12.62 12.40 -11.63
C GLY A 212 11.33 12.72 -12.39
N MET A 213 11.37 13.57 -13.43
CA MET A 213 10.24 13.76 -14.36
C MET A 213 10.04 12.59 -15.32
N ALA A 214 11.14 12.02 -15.82
CA ALA A 214 11.09 10.84 -16.66
C ALA A 214 10.47 9.66 -15.89
N GLU A 215 10.91 9.43 -14.65
CA GLU A 215 10.35 8.43 -13.75
C GLU A 215 8.87 8.68 -13.46
N LEU A 216 8.46 9.94 -13.20
CA LEU A 216 7.05 10.26 -13.00
C LEU A 216 6.21 9.89 -14.23
N ARG A 217 6.64 10.27 -15.44
CA ARG A 217 5.95 9.92 -16.69
C ARG A 217 5.84 8.40 -16.87
N GLU A 218 6.95 7.72 -16.60
CA GLU A 218 7.05 6.28 -16.71
C GLU A 218 6.08 5.56 -15.74
N ARG A 219 6.04 5.96 -14.47
CA ARG A 219 5.08 5.44 -13.47
C ARG A 219 3.62 5.63 -13.86
N LEU A 220 3.34 6.73 -14.56
CA LEU A 220 2.02 7.07 -15.06
C LEU A 220 1.67 6.38 -16.39
N GLY A 221 2.60 5.60 -16.96
CA GLY A 221 2.42 4.97 -18.28
C GLY A 221 2.33 5.97 -19.43
N ALA A 222 2.82 7.20 -19.23
CA ALA A 222 2.77 8.26 -20.23
C ALA A 222 3.95 8.14 -21.20
N PRO A 223 3.71 8.30 -22.52
CA PRO A 223 4.79 8.23 -23.50
C PRO A 223 5.79 9.39 -23.30
N PRO A 224 7.06 9.21 -23.72
CA PRO A 224 8.03 10.29 -23.75
C PRO A 224 7.52 11.48 -24.57
N PRO A 225 7.91 12.72 -24.20
CA PRO A 225 7.58 13.91 -24.98
C PRO A 225 8.00 13.75 -26.44
N GLY A 226 7.10 14.04 -27.38
CA GLY A 226 7.39 14.00 -28.83
C GLY A 226 7.37 12.61 -29.47
N SER A 227 7.14 11.53 -28.70
CA SER A 227 7.01 10.20 -29.29
C SER A 227 5.60 9.97 -29.88
N LYS A 228 5.52 9.64 -31.17
CA LYS A 228 4.28 9.17 -31.85
C LYS A 228 4.10 7.64 -31.76
N ARG A 229 5.01 6.94 -31.10
CA ARG A 229 5.01 5.48 -30.97
C ARG A 229 4.37 5.07 -29.64
N ARG A 230 3.50 4.07 -29.67
CA ARG A 230 3.10 3.32 -28.47
C ARG A 230 4.38 2.74 -27.88
N SER A 231 4.70 3.09 -26.63
CA SER A 231 5.89 2.63 -25.92
C SER A 231 6.07 1.12 -26.07
N SER A 232 7.11 0.70 -26.79
CA SER A 232 7.63 -0.67 -26.80
C SER A 232 8.79 -0.84 -25.81
N THR A 233 9.07 0.18 -25.00
CA THR A 233 10.08 0.13 -23.95
C THR A 233 9.43 -0.53 -22.73
N VAL A 234 10.10 -1.57 -22.20
CA VAL A 234 9.75 -2.21 -20.94
C VAL A 234 9.65 -1.10 -19.89
N GLY A 235 8.41 -0.75 -19.52
CA GLY A 235 8.16 0.19 -18.43
C GLY A 235 8.69 -0.38 -17.11
N PRO A 236 8.55 0.36 -16.01
CA PRO A 236 9.06 -0.08 -14.74
C PRO A 236 8.26 -1.32 -14.35
N PRO A 237 8.82 -2.25 -13.55
CA PRO A 237 8.04 -3.35 -13.01
C PRO A 237 6.73 -2.80 -12.46
N LYS A 238 5.58 -3.41 -12.80
CA LYS A 238 4.25 -2.91 -12.43
C LYS A 238 4.14 -2.53 -10.95
N GLU A 239 4.89 -3.23 -10.12
CA GLU A 239 5.04 -2.96 -8.69
C GLU A 239 5.72 -1.61 -8.43
N ARG A 240 6.91 -1.36 -8.98
CA ARG A 240 7.61 -0.06 -8.84
C ARG A 240 6.76 1.11 -9.32
N ALA A 241 6.02 0.95 -10.41
CA ALA A 241 5.10 1.98 -10.92
C ALA A 241 4.08 2.44 -9.86
N ARG A 242 3.68 1.52 -8.99
CA ARG A 242 2.61 1.67 -8.02
C ARG A 242 3.10 2.00 -6.61
N THR A 243 4.40 1.88 -6.34
CA THR A 243 4.93 2.07 -4.98
C THR A 243 5.19 3.54 -4.69
N TRP A 244 4.45 4.07 -3.71
CA TRP A 244 4.55 5.45 -3.23
C TRP A 244 4.69 5.48 -1.71
N ARG A 245 5.28 6.53 -1.17
CA ARG A 245 5.32 6.81 0.26
C ARG A 245 4.24 7.82 0.60
N LEU A 246 3.37 7.48 1.53
CA LEU A 246 2.37 8.39 2.08
C LEU A 246 3.03 9.32 3.09
N LEU A 247 3.04 10.63 2.82
CA LEU A 247 3.60 11.63 3.74
C LEU A 247 2.52 12.07 4.74
N ARG A 248 2.43 11.38 5.88
CA ARG A 248 1.34 11.61 6.85
C ARG A 248 1.44 12.97 7.53
N ASP A 249 2.66 13.44 7.78
CA ASP A 249 2.97 14.73 8.38
C ASP A 249 2.48 15.92 7.54
N ARG A 250 2.43 15.75 6.21
CA ARG A 250 1.97 16.77 5.26
C ARG A 250 0.51 16.61 4.84
N SER A 251 -0.01 15.39 4.93
CA SER A 251 -1.39 15.07 4.57
C SER A 251 -2.41 15.65 5.54
N ARG A 252 -3.57 16.03 5.01
CA ARG A 252 -4.70 16.60 5.73
C ARG A 252 -6.01 16.03 5.19
N PRO A 253 -7.14 16.14 5.91
CA PRO A 253 -8.43 15.71 5.37
C PRO A 253 -8.71 16.36 3.99
N GLY A 254 -8.95 15.53 2.97
CA GLY A 254 -9.18 15.97 1.59
C GLY A 254 -7.92 16.29 0.77
N GLU A 255 -6.72 16.21 1.36
CA GLU A 255 -5.44 16.41 0.68
C GLU A 255 -4.40 15.38 1.13
N ILE A 256 -4.04 14.45 0.25
CA ILE A 256 -3.15 13.34 0.58
C ILE A 256 -1.84 13.49 -0.20
N TRP A 257 -0.72 13.48 0.52
CA TRP A 257 0.60 13.65 -0.06
C TRP A 257 1.27 12.30 -0.31
N LEU A 258 1.70 12.08 -1.55
CA LEU A 258 2.41 10.89 -2.00
C LEU A 258 3.76 11.30 -2.58
N LYS A 259 4.81 10.58 -2.19
CA LYS A 259 6.16 10.74 -2.75
C LYS A 259 6.57 9.48 -3.49
N ALA A 260 7.14 9.61 -4.69
CA ALA A 260 7.73 8.47 -5.38
C ALA A 260 8.88 7.88 -4.55
N VAL A 261 8.89 6.54 -4.45
CA VAL A 261 9.92 5.79 -3.73
C VAL A 261 10.94 5.28 -4.74
N THR A 262 12.22 5.48 -4.44
CA THR A 262 13.33 5.14 -5.33
C THR A 262 14.10 3.92 -4.81
N ASP A 263 15.00 3.36 -5.61
CA ASP A 263 15.88 2.28 -5.15
C ASP A 263 16.79 2.69 -3.98
N LYS A 264 17.08 4.01 -3.84
CA LYS A 264 17.83 4.57 -2.72
C LYS A 264 17.08 4.48 -1.39
N ASP A 265 15.76 4.32 -1.45
CA ASP A 265 14.90 4.22 -0.26
C ASP A 265 14.78 2.77 0.25
N ARG A 266 15.31 1.78 -0.48
CA ARG A 266 15.26 0.37 -0.06
C ARG A 266 16.18 0.15 1.14
N LEU A 267 15.76 -0.74 2.03
CA LEU A 267 16.65 -1.21 3.09
C LEU A 267 17.82 -2.00 2.47
N GLN A 268 19.02 -1.80 3.02
CA GLN A 268 20.23 -2.54 2.66
C GLN A 268 20.35 -3.82 3.47
#